data_AF-A0A8D0D3R1-F1
#
_entry.id   AF-A0A8D0D3R1-F1
#
_cell.length_a   1.000
_cell.length_b   1.000
_cell.length_c   1.000
_cell.angle_alpha   90.00
_cell.angle_beta   90.00
_cell.angle_gamma   90.00
#
_symmetry.space_group_name_H-M   'P 1'
#
loop_
_entity.id
_entity.type
_entity.pdbx_description
1 polymer ?
#
loop_
_entity_poly.entity_id
_entity_poly.type
_entity_poly.pdbx_seq_one_letter_code
_entity_poly.pdbx_strand_id
1 'polypeptide(L)'
;MEGDVRVRAVVMTRDDSSGGWVPLGGGGLSHVVICKGRSHDGRGRREYIIRGERLRDRAPVLECAVQRGLVYNKVNPIFHHWRVEDRKFGLTFQSPADAISFEKGLQTVLDKLDRGSDSPSSSTPEEADTEDDGQASHTGSESSSNSRKEMLPKPITIVTSESSSTCFVRPEEFSFGSSHALTTQ
;
A
#
# COMPACT_ATOMS: atom_id res chain seq x y z
N MET A 1 17.22 9.40 7.58
CA MET A 1 16.83 8.00 7.33
C MET A 1 16.22 7.95 5.94
N GLU A 2 16.88 7.31 4.97
CA GLU A 2 16.29 7.07 3.64
C GLU A 2 14.99 6.28 3.87
N GLY A 3 13.86 6.86 3.46
CA GLY A 3 12.52 6.38 3.80
C GLY A 3 12.17 5.07 3.09
N ASP A 4 12.58 3.95 3.67
CA ASP A 4 12.12 2.63 3.28
C ASP A 4 10.64 2.50 3.64
N VAL A 5 9.77 2.52 2.64
CA VAL A 5 8.34 2.24 2.84
C VAL A 5 8.17 0.76 3.12
N ARG A 6 7.47 0.46 4.21
CA ARG A 6 7.13 -0.91 4.63
C ARG A 6 5.63 -1.04 4.83
N VAL A 7 5.05 -2.05 4.20
CA VAL A 7 3.62 -2.35 4.28
C VAL A 7 3.39 -3.84 4.50
N ARG A 8 2.15 -4.21 4.81
CA ARG A 8 1.71 -5.61 4.87
C ARG A 8 0.69 -5.87 3.76
N ALA A 9 0.95 -6.91 2.97
CA ALA A 9 0.11 -7.29 1.85
C ALA A 9 0.23 -8.79 1.55
N VAL A 10 -0.74 -9.35 0.85
CA VAL A 10 -0.59 -10.65 0.18
C VAL A 10 0.05 -10.41 -1.18
N VAL A 11 1.13 -11.14 -1.46
CA VAL A 11 1.78 -11.09 -2.77
C VAL A 11 1.00 -11.94 -3.76
N MET A 12 0.72 -11.37 -4.92
CA MET A 12 -0.04 -11.98 -6.00
C MET A 12 0.83 -12.10 -7.25
N THR A 13 0.56 -13.10 -8.07
CA THR A 13 1.12 -13.25 -9.41
C THR A 13 0.01 -13.54 -10.41
N ARG A 14 0.30 -13.31 -11.70
CA ARG A 14 -0.62 -13.67 -12.77
C ARG A 14 -0.37 -15.11 -13.16
N ASP A 15 -1.42 -15.92 -13.16
CA ASP A 15 -1.37 -17.26 -13.75
C ASP A 15 -1.69 -17.15 -15.24
N ASP A 16 -0.77 -17.60 -16.09
CA ASP A 16 -0.91 -17.51 -17.56
C ASP A 16 -1.95 -18.51 -18.09
N SER A 17 -2.28 -19.57 -17.35
CA SER A 17 -3.27 -20.56 -17.77
C SER A 17 -4.71 -20.07 -17.59
N SER A 18 -5.05 -19.53 -16.42
CA SER A 18 -6.37 -18.96 -16.15
C SER A 18 -6.51 -17.48 -16.54
N GLY A 19 -5.40 -16.79 -16.73
CA GLY A 19 -5.35 -15.33 -16.92
C GLY A 19 -5.66 -14.53 -15.65
N GLY A 20 -5.91 -15.20 -14.52
CA GLY A 20 -6.30 -14.62 -13.24
C GLY A 20 -5.12 -14.24 -12.33
N TRP A 21 -5.44 -13.62 -11.19
CA TRP A 21 -4.49 -13.32 -10.13
C TRP A 21 -4.56 -14.38 -9.04
N VAL A 22 -3.42 -14.96 -8.68
CA VAL A 22 -3.31 -16.00 -7.65
C VAL A 22 -2.27 -15.64 -6.59
N PRO A 23 -2.44 -16.07 -5.33
CA PRO A 23 -1.47 -15.78 -4.27
C PRO A 23 -0.12 -16.46 -4.54
N LEU A 24 0.96 -15.69 -4.52
CA LEU A 24 2.30 -16.19 -4.74
C LEU A 24 2.82 -16.97 -3.52
N GLY A 25 3.50 -18.08 -3.76
CA GLY A 25 4.07 -18.93 -2.72
C GLY A 25 3.06 -19.64 -1.81
N GLY A 26 1.77 -19.69 -2.15
CA GLY A 26 0.72 -20.18 -1.24
C GLY A 26 0.19 -19.09 -0.31
N GLY A 27 0.32 -17.81 -0.71
CA GLY A 27 -0.32 -16.66 -0.08
C GLY A 27 0.14 -16.37 1.35
N GLY A 28 -0.73 -15.70 2.10
CA GLY A 28 -0.45 -15.18 3.43
C GLY A 28 0.15 -13.77 3.41
N LEU A 29 0.00 -13.07 4.54
CA LEU A 29 0.55 -11.74 4.70
C LEU A 29 2.07 -11.76 4.65
N SER A 30 2.64 -10.74 4.01
CA SER A 30 4.07 -10.53 3.88
C SER A 30 4.42 -9.10 4.26
N HIS A 31 5.60 -8.90 4.86
CA HIS A 31 6.22 -7.58 4.93
C HIS A 31 6.80 -7.25 3.56
N VAL A 32 6.25 -6.23 2.92
CA VAL A 32 6.72 -5.74 1.64
C VAL A 32 7.46 -4.42 1.86
N VAL A 33 8.68 -4.35 1.38
CA VAL A 33 9.56 -3.18 1.50
C VAL A 33 10.10 -2.78 0.14
N ILE A 34 10.29 -1.48 -0.04
CA ILE A 34 11.07 -0.95 -1.15
C ILE A 34 12.42 -0.53 -0.55
N CYS A 35 13.49 -1.22 -0.93
CA CYS A 35 14.83 -0.99 -0.41
C CYS A 35 15.82 -0.67 -1.52
N LYS A 36 16.91 0.01 -1.18
CA LYS A 36 18.02 0.25 -2.09
C LYS A 36 18.85 -1.02 -2.26
N GLY A 37 18.94 -1.51 -3.50
CA GLY A 37 19.80 -2.62 -3.90
C GLY A 37 21.27 -2.22 -4.03
N ARG A 38 22.14 -3.23 -4.13
CA ARG A 38 23.57 -3.03 -4.44
C ARG A 38 23.74 -2.97 -5.96
N SER A 39 24.30 -1.87 -6.46
CA SER A 39 24.62 -1.73 -7.89
C SER A 39 25.59 -2.84 -8.31
N HIS A 40 25.17 -3.72 -9.23
CA HIS A 40 26.01 -4.81 -9.72
C HIS A 40 27.09 -4.34 -10.72
N ASP A 41 26.92 -3.19 -11.38
CA ASP A 41 27.73 -2.78 -12.54
C ASP A 41 28.85 -1.77 -12.22
N GLY A 42 29.15 -1.50 -10.93
CA GLY A 42 30.26 -0.60 -10.54
C GLY A 42 30.12 0.87 -10.97
N ARG A 43 29.13 1.23 -11.81
CA ARG A 43 28.85 2.58 -12.32
C ARG A 43 28.17 3.51 -11.31
N GLY A 44 28.07 3.12 -10.04
CA GLY A 44 27.42 3.91 -9.00
C GLY A 44 25.91 4.11 -9.19
N ARG A 45 25.27 3.42 -10.15
CA ARG A 45 23.84 3.54 -10.42
C ARG A 45 23.05 2.92 -9.27
N ARG A 46 22.22 3.72 -8.60
CA ARG A 46 21.35 3.23 -7.52
C ARG A 46 20.32 2.27 -8.10
N GLU A 47 20.28 1.06 -7.57
CA GLU A 47 19.24 0.08 -7.84
C GLU A 47 18.25 0.10 -6.69
N TYR A 48 16.97 -0.08 -6.98
CA TYR A 48 15.94 -0.25 -5.95
C TYR A 48 15.20 -1.56 -6.21
N ILE A 49 14.84 -2.23 -5.14
CA ILE A 49 14.26 -3.57 -5.16
C ILE A 49 13.02 -3.56 -4.28
N ILE A 50 11.93 -4.13 -4.78
CA ILE A 50 10.75 -4.47 -3.99
C ILE A 50 10.96 -5.88 -3.45
N ARG A 51 11.01 -6.02 -2.12
CA ARG A 51 11.16 -7.30 -1.44
C ARG A 51 9.92 -7.63 -0.63
N GLY A 52 9.50 -8.88 -0.66
CA GLY A 52 8.41 -9.41 0.15
C GLY A 52 8.86 -10.62 0.93
N GLU A 53 8.83 -10.51 2.25
CA GLU A 53 9.10 -11.62 3.18
C GLU A 53 7.80 -12.02 3.87
N ARG A 54 7.43 -13.29 3.74
CA ARG A 54 6.18 -13.79 4.32
C ARG A 54 6.25 -13.88 5.84
N LEU A 55 5.20 -13.42 6.52
CA LEU A 55 5.20 -13.30 7.98
C LEU A 55 5.30 -14.63 8.72
N ARG A 56 4.67 -15.69 8.22
CA ARG A 56 4.52 -16.96 8.94
C ARG A 56 5.80 -17.77 9.06
N ASP A 57 6.65 -17.71 8.03
CA ASP A 57 7.82 -18.59 7.86
C ASP A 57 9.06 -17.84 7.36
N ARG A 58 8.98 -16.51 7.24
CA ARG A 58 10.04 -15.64 6.72
C ARG A 58 10.52 -16.03 5.31
N ALA A 59 9.67 -16.70 4.54
CA ALA A 59 10.02 -17.10 3.18
C ALA A 59 10.10 -15.85 2.26
N PRO A 60 11.17 -15.70 1.45
CA PRO A 60 11.22 -14.67 0.43
C PRO A 60 10.26 -15.04 -0.69
N VAL A 61 9.15 -14.30 -0.80
CA VAL A 61 8.09 -14.56 -1.78
C VAL A 61 8.09 -13.57 -2.93
N LEU A 62 8.77 -12.43 -2.78
CA LEU A 62 8.90 -11.40 -3.81
C LEU A 62 10.30 -10.81 -3.77
N GLU A 63 10.95 -10.75 -4.92
CA GLU A 63 12.15 -9.96 -5.15
C GLU A 63 12.11 -9.46 -6.59
N CYS A 64 12.02 -8.14 -6.76
CA CYS A 64 11.79 -7.52 -8.06
C CYS A 64 12.52 -6.18 -8.14
N ALA A 65 13.37 -6.01 -9.17
CA ALA A 65 14.03 -4.74 -9.43
C ALA A 65 13.00 -3.68 -9.90
N VAL A 66 13.17 -2.45 -9.41
CA VAL A 66 12.39 -1.29 -9.85
C VAL A 66 13.13 -0.65 -11.02
N GLN A 67 12.47 -0.59 -12.17
CA GLN A 67 13.01 -0.02 -13.39
C GLN A 67 12.34 1.33 -13.71
N ARG A 68 13.06 2.20 -14.41
CA ARG A 68 12.48 3.44 -14.97
C ARG A 68 11.34 3.05 -15.92
N GLY A 69 10.24 3.80 -15.89
CA GLY A 69 9.06 3.51 -16.72
C GLY A 69 8.25 2.28 -16.26
N LEU A 70 8.43 1.82 -15.02
CA LEU A 70 7.60 0.77 -14.44
C LEU A 70 6.11 1.09 -14.59
N VAL A 71 5.36 0.16 -15.19
CA VAL A 71 3.90 0.32 -15.37
C VAL A 71 3.18 -0.17 -14.12
N TYR A 72 2.77 0.77 -13.27
CA TYR A 72 2.00 0.51 -12.05
C TYR A 72 0.51 0.76 -12.26
N ASN A 73 -0.33 -0.22 -11.93
CA ASN A 73 -1.78 -0.19 -12.15
C ASN A 73 -2.53 -0.34 -10.84
N LYS A 74 -3.57 0.48 -10.67
CA LYS A 74 -4.45 0.47 -9.50
C LYS A 74 -5.82 -0.08 -9.91
N VAL A 75 -6.07 -1.35 -9.64
CA VAL A 75 -7.31 -2.03 -10.05
C VAL A 75 -8.45 -1.68 -9.11
N ASN A 76 -8.16 -1.64 -7.81
CA ASN A 76 -9.08 -1.17 -6.77
C ASN A 76 -8.26 -0.60 -5.59
N PRO A 77 -8.90 0.00 -4.56
CA PRO A 77 -8.18 0.67 -3.47
C PRO A 77 -7.19 -0.17 -2.67
N ILE A 78 -7.26 -1.50 -2.76
CA ILE A 78 -6.38 -2.43 -2.03
C ILE A 78 -5.68 -3.42 -2.95
N PHE A 79 -5.86 -3.34 -4.26
CA PHE A 79 -5.22 -4.25 -5.20
C PHE A 79 -4.54 -3.48 -6.32
N HIS A 80 -3.21 -3.46 -6.26
CA HIS A 80 -2.35 -2.83 -7.25
C HIS A 80 -1.42 -3.87 -7.85
N HIS A 81 -0.99 -3.64 -9.10
CA HIS A 81 -0.09 -4.55 -9.78
C HIS A 81 0.82 -3.86 -10.78
N TRP A 82 1.93 -4.50 -11.10
CA TRP A 82 2.90 -4.01 -12.07
C TRP A 82 3.49 -5.16 -12.88
N ARG A 83 4.21 -4.81 -13.95
CA ARG A 83 4.95 -5.74 -14.80
C ARG A 83 6.43 -5.39 -14.77
N VAL A 84 7.27 -6.41 -14.63
CA VAL A 84 8.72 -6.30 -14.86
C VAL A 84 9.08 -7.43 -15.81
N GLU A 85 9.70 -7.06 -16.94
CA GLU A 85 9.97 -7.99 -18.04
C GLU A 85 8.69 -8.72 -18.44
N ASP A 86 8.67 -10.06 -18.39
CA ASP A 86 7.49 -10.87 -18.71
C ASP A 86 6.69 -11.31 -17.47
N ARG A 87 7.10 -10.88 -16.27
CA ARG A 87 6.44 -11.26 -15.02
C ARG A 87 5.50 -10.17 -14.54
N LYS A 88 4.33 -10.59 -14.06
CA LYS A 88 3.33 -9.70 -13.44
C LYS A 88 3.25 -9.99 -11.95
N PHE A 89 3.39 -8.93 -11.16
CA PHE A 89 3.34 -8.97 -9.71
C PHE A 89 2.20 -8.08 -9.23
N GLY A 90 1.52 -8.51 -8.17
CA GLY A 90 0.46 -7.75 -7.54
C GLY A 90 0.56 -7.78 -6.03
N LEU A 91 -0.05 -6.81 -5.38
CA LEU A 91 -0.19 -6.74 -3.93
C LEU A 91 -1.65 -6.51 -3.58
N THR A 92 -2.19 -7.39 -2.74
CA THR A 92 -3.45 -7.15 -2.04
C THR A 92 -3.14 -6.61 -0.65
N PHE A 93 -3.28 -5.29 -0.47
CA PHE A 93 -3.01 -4.59 0.77
C PHE A 93 -4.08 -4.86 1.82
N GLN A 94 -3.72 -4.73 3.10
CA GLN A 94 -4.69 -4.85 4.20
C GLN A 94 -5.63 -3.64 4.28
N SER A 95 -5.19 -2.49 3.79
CA SER A 95 -5.96 -1.25 3.85
C SER A 95 -5.64 -0.34 2.66
N PRO A 96 -6.57 0.57 2.27
CA PRO A 96 -6.27 1.60 1.30
C PRO A 96 -5.10 2.52 1.73
N ALA A 97 -4.94 2.75 3.03
CA ALA A 97 -3.84 3.57 3.56
C ALA A 97 -2.46 2.92 3.29
N ASP A 98 -2.36 1.59 3.46
CA ASP A 98 -1.14 0.85 3.11
C ASP A 98 -0.86 0.93 1.60
N ALA A 99 -1.90 0.78 0.78
CA ALA A 99 -1.79 0.85 -0.68
C ALA A 99 -1.25 2.21 -1.16
N ILE A 100 -1.78 3.30 -0.59
CA ILE A 100 -1.36 4.68 -0.86
C ILE A 100 0.08 4.92 -0.36
N SER A 101 0.40 4.40 0.83
CA SER A 101 1.75 4.54 1.39
C SER A 101 2.80 3.88 0.51
N PHE A 102 2.51 2.66 0.03
CA PHE A 102 3.35 1.93 -0.91
C PHE A 102 3.51 2.67 -2.25
N GLU A 103 2.41 3.17 -2.81
CA GLU A 103 2.43 3.95 -4.05
C GLU A 103 3.33 5.19 -3.94
N LYS A 104 3.20 5.98 -2.86
CA LYS A 104 4.05 7.16 -2.64
C LYS A 104 5.53 6.81 -2.52
N GLY A 105 5.83 5.70 -1.85
CA GLY A 105 7.20 5.17 -1.75
C GLY A 105 7.77 4.79 -3.12
N LEU A 106 6.97 4.06 -3.91
CA LEU A 106 7.35 3.64 -5.25
C LEU A 106 7.58 4.82 -6.17
N GLN A 107 6.69 5.82 -6.17
CA GLN A 107 6.84 7.04 -6.97
C GLN A 107 8.12 7.80 -6.59
N THR A 108 8.41 7.95 -5.30
CA THR A 108 9.64 8.59 -4.82
C THR A 108 10.89 7.88 -5.35
N VAL A 109 10.85 6.55 -5.40
CA VAL A 109 11.95 5.73 -5.93
C VAL A 109 12.09 5.89 -7.45
N LEU A 110 10.99 5.90 -8.19
CA LEU A 110 10.98 6.14 -9.63
C LEU A 110 11.56 7.53 -9.98
N ASP A 111 11.14 8.57 -9.27
CA ASP A 111 11.66 9.93 -9.45
C ASP A 111 13.17 10.01 -9.18
N LYS A 112 13.66 9.27 -8.17
CA LYS A 112 15.11 9.18 -7.88
C LYS A 112 15.87 8.43 -8.97
N LEU A 113 15.25 7.42 -9.59
CA LEU A 113 15.84 6.69 -10.73
C LEU A 113 15.91 7.56 -11.98
N ASP A 114 14.95 8.47 -12.17
CA ASP A 114 14.96 9.43 -13.27
C ASP A 114 16.02 10.52 -13.07
N ARG A 115 16.13 11.07 -11.86
CA ARG A 115 17.11 12.12 -11.51
C ARG A 115 18.55 11.62 -11.39
N GLY A 116 18.76 10.34 -11.03
CA GLY A 116 20.08 9.74 -10.81
C GLY A 116 20.93 9.51 -12.06
N SER A 117 20.56 10.11 -13.20
CA SER A 117 21.40 10.20 -14.40
C SER A 117 22.24 11.48 -14.42
N ASP A 118 21.88 12.49 -13.61
CA ASP A 118 22.63 13.75 -13.49
C ASP A 118 23.31 13.81 -12.12
N SER A 119 24.62 13.67 -12.14
CA SER A 119 25.54 13.82 -11.02
C SER A 119 25.23 15.09 -10.21
N PRO A 120 25.15 15.04 -8.87
CA PRO A 120 25.36 16.24 -8.09
C PRO A 120 26.87 16.48 -8.05
N SER A 121 27.35 17.37 -8.93
CA SER A 121 28.61 18.07 -8.72
C SER A 121 28.55 18.67 -7.32
N SER A 122 29.50 18.27 -6.47
CA SER A 122 29.71 18.84 -5.15
C SER A 122 30.09 20.32 -5.33
N SER A 123 29.14 21.22 -5.12
CA SER A 123 29.43 22.60 -4.75
C SER A 123 29.22 22.69 -3.24
N THR A 124 30.33 22.52 -2.52
CA THR A 124 30.52 22.99 -1.15
C THR A 124 30.27 24.51 -1.11
N PRO A 125 29.36 25.04 -0.29
CA PRO A 125 29.47 26.41 0.15
C PRO A 125 30.51 26.42 1.27
N GLU A 126 31.70 26.93 0.98
CA GLU A 126 32.52 27.57 2.00
C GLU A 126 31.81 28.87 2.36
N GLU A 127 31.33 29.01 3.59
CA GLU A 127 30.94 30.31 4.11
C GLU A 127 31.58 30.47 5.49
N ALA A 128 32.31 31.57 5.58
CA ALA A 128 33.27 31.91 6.60
C ALA A 128 32.60 32.43 7.89
N ASP A 129 33.34 32.24 8.98
CA ASP A 129 33.20 32.89 10.28
C ASP A 129 33.11 34.43 10.13
N THR A 130 32.15 35.07 10.80
CA THR A 130 32.33 36.40 11.39
C THR A 130 31.33 36.63 12.54
N GLU A 131 31.87 36.76 13.75
CA GLU A 131 31.20 37.28 14.95
C GLU A 131 30.93 38.79 14.80
N ASP A 132 29.76 39.31 15.21
CA ASP A 132 29.60 40.74 15.51
C ASP A 132 28.47 40.99 16.53
N ASP A 133 28.75 41.94 17.43
CA ASP A 133 28.09 42.30 18.68
C ASP A 133 27.07 43.45 18.46
N GLY A 134 26.00 43.57 19.28
CA GLY A 134 25.09 44.71 19.15
C GLY A 134 23.68 44.63 19.76
N GLN A 135 23.60 44.77 21.08
CA GLN A 135 22.68 45.63 21.86
C GLN A 135 21.24 45.99 21.38
N ALA A 136 20.27 45.56 22.21
CA ALA A 136 19.01 46.20 22.67
C ALA A 136 18.11 47.03 21.72
N SER A 137 16.82 46.69 21.64
CA SER A 137 15.73 47.48 22.26
C SER A 137 14.33 46.89 22.06
N HIS A 138 13.50 47.14 23.08
CA HIS A 138 12.05 47.00 23.15
C HIS A 138 11.31 47.47 21.88
N THR A 139 10.20 46.81 21.52
CA THR A 139 8.82 47.28 21.84
C THR A 139 7.77 46.30 21.30
N GLY A 140 6.82 45.97 22.17
CA GLY A 140 5.38 45.78 21.90
C GLY A 140 4.94 44.87 20.76
N SER A 141 4.22 43.81 21.11
CA SER A 141 2.84 43.62 20.63
C SER A 141 2.19 42.46 21.37
N GLU A 142 1.28 42.84 22.26
CA GLU A 142 0.21 42.00 22.77
C GLU A 142 -0.67 41.47 21.63
N SER A 143 -0.94 40.17 21.63
CA SER A 143 -2.10 39.62 20.92
C SER A 143 -2.52 38.32 21.58
N SER A 144 -3.50 38.47 22.46
CA SER A 144 -4.32 37.39 23.02
C SER A 144 -4.99 36.62 21.89
N SER A 145 -4.66 35.34 21.74
CA SER A 145 -5.41 34.43 20.88
C SER A 145 -6.30 33.54 21.74
N ASN A 146 -7.60 33.84 21.68
CA ASN A 146 -8.67 33.10 22.32
C ASN A 146 -8.66 31.62 21.93
N SER A 147 -8.67 30.75 22.95
CA SER A 147 -9.05 29.34 22.83
C SER A 147 -10.45 29.23 22.19
N ARG A 148 -10.51 28.83 20.92
CA ARG A 148 -11.76 28.40 20.30
C ARG A 148 -12.09 27.00 20.79
N LYS A 149 -13.01 27.03 21.74
CA LYS A 149 -13.86 25.97 22.27
C LYS A 149 -14.29 24.98 21.19
N GLU A 150 -14.05 23.71 21.51
CA GLU A 150 -14.77 22.51 21.06
C GLU A 150 -16.20 22.80 20.61
N MET A 151 -16.52 22.40 19.38
CA MET A 151 -17.90 22.14 18.97
C MET A 151 -17.98 20.76 18.31
N LEU A 152 -18.38 19.81 19.15
CA LEU A 152 -18.93 18.50 18.81
C LEU A 152 -19.85 18.58 17.57
N PRO A 153 -19.70 17.70 16.57
CA PRO A 153 -20.74 17.46 15.58
C PRO A 153 -21.94 16.75 16.22
N LYS A 154 -23.13 17.30 15.98
CA LYS A 154 -24.43 16.79 16.44
C LYS A 154 -24.74 15.43 15.79
N PRO A 155 -25.43 14.51 16.49
CA PRO A 155 -25.96 13.30 15.87
C PRO A 155 -27.09 13.66 14.89
N ILE A 156 -27.00 13.15 13.66
CA ILE A 156 -28.08 13.22 12.68
C ILE A 156 -29.15 12.18 13.07
N THR A 157 -30.37 12.68 13.27
CA THR A 157 -31.58 11.88 13.43
C THR A 157 -31.98 11.34 12.07
N ILE A 158 -31.80 10.05 11.81
CA ILE A 158 -32.37 9.41 10.62
C ILE A 158 -33.82 9.07 10.95
N VAL A 159 -34.73 9.75 10.26
CA VAL A 159 -36.16 9.47 10.25
C VAL A 159 -36.40 8.12 9.58
N THR A 160 -37.16 7.29 10.27
CA THR A 160 -37.69 6.00 9.84
C THR A 160 -38.47 6.14 8.54
N SER A 161 -38.05 5.41 7.50
CA SER A 161 -38.97 4.95 6.46
C SER A 161 -38.97 3.42 6.49
N GLU A 162 -39.94 2.89 7.22
CA GLU A 162 -40.35 1.50 7.14
C GLU A 162 -40.96 1.25 5.75
N SER A 163 -40.12 0.86 4.80
CA SER A 163 -40.61 0.28 3.55
C SER A 163 -40.94 -1.18 3.82
N SER A 164 -42.21 -1.44 4.15
CA SER A 164 -42.77 -2.78 4.14
C SER A 164 -42.77 -3.31 2.71
N SER A 165 -42.02 -4.37 2.46
CA SER A 165 -42.23 -5.24 1.29
C SER A 165 -41.90 -6.67 1.69
N THR A 166 -42.96 -7.38 2.04
CA THR A 166 -43.00 -8.80 2.33
C THR A 166 -42.79 -9.58 1.04
N CYS A 167 -41.69 -10.32 0.93
CA CYS A 167 -41.57 -11.43 0.00
C CYS A 167 -41.12 -12.66 0.78
N PHE A 168 -42.11 -13.36 1.33
CA PHE A 168 -41.94 -14.74 1.78
C PHE A 168 -41.66 -15.60 0.55
N VAL A 169 -40.40 -15.97 0.32
CA VAL A 169 -40.08 -17.12 -0.52
C VAL A 169 -40.05 -18.33 0.40
N ARG A 170 -41.13 -19.12 0.34
CA ARG A 170 -41.21 -20.43 0.98
C ARG A 170 -40.15 -21.37 0.38
N PRO A 171 -39.47 -22.21 1.17
CA PRO A 171 -38.94 -23.47 0.68
C PRO A 171 -40.13 -24.44 0.52
N GLU A 172 -40.40 -24.89 -0.70
CA GLU A 172 -41.16 -26.13 -0.89
C GLU A 172 -40.27 -27.29 -0.45
N GLU A 173 -40.56 -27.87 0.72
CA GLU A 173 -40.18 -29.24 1.01
C GLU A 173 -41.02 -30.17 0.13
N PHE A 174 -40.39 -30.77 -0.87
CA PHE A 174 -40.90 -31.99 -1.49
C PHE A 174 -40.69 -33.15 -0.52
N SER A 175 -41.63 -33.31 0.41
CA SER A 175 -41.90 -34.60 1.04
C SER A 175 -42.81 -35.41 0.12
N PHE A 176 -42.26 -36.43 -0.53
CA PHE A 176 -43.06 -37.56 -1.00
C PHE A 176 -42.76 -38.74 -0.07
N GLY A 177 -43.66 -38.94 0.88
CA GLY A 177 -43.77 -40.19 1.62
C GLY A 177 -44.56 -41.21 0.81
N SER A 178 -44.09 -42.45 0.77
CA SER A 178 -44.84 -43.70 1.00
C SER A 178 -43.92 -44.86 0.63
N SER A 179 -43.33 -45.54 1.61
CA SER A 179 -43.85 -46.75 2.23
C SER A 179 -43.75 -47.99 1.31
N HIS A 180 -42.93 -48.95 1.72
CA HIS A 180 -43.30 -50.37 1.78
C HIS A 180 -42.27 -51.10 2.65
N ALA A 181 -42.78 -51.71 3.72
CA ALA A 181 -42.10 -52.70 4.55
C ALA A 181 -42.27 -54.11 3.93
N LEU A 182 -41.54 -55.09 4.53
CA LEU A 182 -41.60 -56.55 4.36
C LEU A 182 -40.67 -57.08 3.24
N THR A 183 -39.93 -58.20 3.35
CA THR A 183 -39.83 -59.26 4.35
C THR A 183 -38.58 -60.11 4.05
N THR A 184 -38.02 -60.73 5.09
CA THR A 184 -37.17 -61.94 5.13
C THR A 184 -37.06 -62.81 3.87
N GLN A 185 -35.83 -63.17 3.52
CA GLN A 185 -35.35 -64.57 3.49
C GLN A 185 -33.83 -64.62 3.68
#